data_AF-A0A1R4EER2-F1
#
_entry.id   AF-A0A1R4EER2-F1
#
_cell.length_a   1.000
_cell.length_b   1.000
_cell.length_c   1.000
_cell.angle_alpha   90.00
_cell.angle_beta   90.00
_cell.angle_gamma   90.00
#
_symmetry.space_group_name_H-M   'P 1'
#
loop_
_entity.id
_entity.type
_entity.pdbx_description
1 polymer ?
#
loop_
_entity_poly.entity_id
_entity_poly.type
_entity_poly.pdbx_seq_one_letter_code
_entity_poly.pdbx_strand_id
1 'polypeptide(L)'
;MFLVSSYLRQLPLSKPLPNRILIISALMTSVALSGCSSSNSETPGVETDSIEQLKDNVLGVLTPEEAAEHEIEEEPAEPVKQLQPDVSQQFIGDTPSQLRLAKAFPELPYSLDMLPEKAQAVNEAQWTPEAILDENLIIKIQGLLNYNHHSVGAVDGRFGANVIKALQVFQERHGLEVNGQLNPETWAKLTENETIISQPILVNYTLTEEDVTLISHPKGQQFTSVLEAVAEKFHMSQGLLLRLNPETPLEQGNTILVYNPYQPNEQEVHRVVAVKAKNLLYAYNDKDELVASYPTTMGSVYKPSPNGEYKVLSRIKDPTYNKDFSNPNTVLPPGPNNPVGRVWIGINKPSYGIHGSPNPERISRQNSAGCVRLTNWDALGLYGTIEEGAKVEFL
;
A
#
# COMPACT_ATOMS: atom_id res chain seq x y z
N MET A 1 62.75 24.54 -3.31
CA MET A 1 62.37 25.31 -4.52
C MET A 1 63.50 25.13 -5.53
N PHE A 2 63.44 24.06 -6.33
CA PHE A 2 64.42 23.71 -7.36
C PHE A 2 63.65 23.38 -8.64
N LEU A 3 64.00 24.06 -9.72
CA LEU A 3 63.58 23.82 -11.10
C LEU A 3 64.48 22.75 -11.72
N VAL A 4 63.90 21.76 -12.41
CA VAL A 4 64.57 21.02 -13.49
C VAL A 4 63.55 20.73 -14.61
N SER A 5 64.07 20.80 -15.82
CA SER A 5 63.46 20.88 -17.13
C SER A 5 63.12 19.51 -17.77
N SER A 6 62.21 19.56 -18.75
CA SER A 6 62.30 18.93 -20.08
C SER A 6 61.61 17.58 -20.39
N TYR A 7 61.06 17.59 -21.62
CA TYR A 7 60.83 16.54 -22.61
C TYR A 7 59.44 15.87 -22.79
N LEU A 8 58.97 16.08 -24.02
CA LEU A 8 57.85 15.48 -24.74
C LEU A 8 57.85 13.94 -24.73
N ARG A 9 56.65 13.34 -24.64
CA ARG A 9 56.30 12.10 -25.35
C ARG A 9 54.87 12.18 -25.88
N GLN A 10 54.77 12.09 -27.20
CA GLN A 10 53.56 11.71 -27.92
C GLN A 10 53.22 10.25 -27.61
N LEU A 11 51.94 9.95 -27.44
CA LEU A 11 51.39 8.60 -27.46
C LEU A 11 50.16 8.55 -28.40
N PRO A 12 49.89 7.38 -29.01
CA PRO A 12 49.24 7.28 -30.31
C PRO A 12 47.71 7.22 -30.25
N LEU A 13 47.10 7.54 -31.39
CA LEU A 13 45.71 7.27 -31.75
C LEU A 13 45.33 5.80 -31.49
N SER A 14 44.32 5.59 -30.65
CA SER A 14 43.57 4.34 -30.55
C SER A 14 42.09 4.54 -30.91
N LYS A 15 41.55 3.51 -31.55
CA LYS A 15 40.30 3.37 -32.31
C LYS A 15 39.01 3.59 -31.48
N PRO A 16 37.86 3.82 -32.15
CA PRO A 16 36.62 4.24 -31.48
C PRO A 16 35.94 3.09 -30.73
N LEU A 17 35.40 3.40 -29.54
CA LEU A 17 34.47 2.56 -28.80
C LEU A 17 33.05 2.69 -29.39
N PRO A 18 32.33 1.58 -29.64
CA PRO A 18 30.89 1.63 -29.89
C PRO A 18 30.10 1.59 -28.57
N ASN A 19 28.81 1.93 -28.67
CA ASN A 19 27.76 1.89 -27.65
C ASN A 19 27.71 3.07 -26.66
N ARG A 20 27.09 4.15 -27.15
CA ARG A 20 26.28 5.03 -26.30
C ARG A 20 25.13 4.21 -25.72
N ILE A 21 25.19 3.94 -24.43
CA ILE A 21 24.01 3.60 -23.63
C ILE A 21 23.09 4.81 -23.69
N LEU A 22 21.93 4.62 -24.32
CA LEU A 22 20.84 5.57 -24.32
C LEU A 22 20.34 5.65 -22.86
N ILE A 23 20.72 6.71 -22.14
CA ILE A 23 20.03 7.07 -20.90
C ILE A 23 18.66 7.59 -21.36
N ILE A 24 17.67 6.69 -21.37
CA ILE A 24 16.28 7.07 -21.44
C ILE A 24 16.00 7.77 -20.11
N SER A 25 16.04 9.10 -20.15
CA SER A 25 15.44 9.93 -19.11
C SER A 25 13.96 9.57 -19.11
N ALA A 26 13.54 8.75 -18.16
CA ALA A 26 12.14 8.64 -17.81
C ALA A 26 11.71 10.04 -17.38
N LEU A 27 10.90 10.69 -18.22
CA LEU A 27 10.12 11.85 -17.78
C LEU A 27 9.23 11.34 -16.65
N MET A 28 9.69 11.51 -15.42
CA MET A 28 8.84 11.47 -14.24
C MET A 28 7.87 12.63 -14.39
N THR A 29 6.64 12.33 -14.81
CA THR A 29 5.54 13.28 -14.80
C THR A 29 5.32 13.70 -13.35
N SER A 30 5.87 14.85 -12.96
CA SER A 30 5.68 15.39 -11.62
C SER A 30 4.24 15.86 -11.47
N VAL A 31 3.39 15.07 -10.82
CA VAL A 31 2.08 15.54 -10.38
C VAL A 31 2.26 16.13 -8.99
N ALA A 32 2.36 17.46 -8.90
CA ALA A 32 2.33 18.15 -7.63
C ALA A 32 0.92 18.02 -7.03
N LEU A 33 0.79 17.20 -5.99
CA LEU A 33 -0.49 16.92 -5.34
C LEU A 33 -0.86 18.02 -4.38
N SER A 34 -2.04 18.61 -4.59
CA SER A 34 -2.64 19.60 -3.70
C SER A 34 -2.89 19.04 -2.30
N GLY A 35 -2.23 19.61 -1.27
CA GLY A 35 -2.45 19.30 0.14
C GLY A 35 -2.97 20.53 0.89
N CYS A 36 -3.95 20.33 1.78
CA CYS A 36 -4.67 21.35 2.55
C CYS A 36 -3.81 22.57 2.96
N SER A 37 -3.94 23.67 2.21
CA SER A 37 -3.58 25.03 2.63
C SER A 37 -4.74 25.96 2.30
N SER A 38 -4.97 26.93 3.18
CA SER A 38 -6.08 27.87 3.15
C SER A 38 -5.70 29.15 2.40
N SER A 39 -6.43 29.52 1.35
CA SER A 39 -6.78 30.91 1.03
C SER A 39 -7.72 31.00 -0.18
N ASN A 40 -8.56 32.04 -0.18
CA ASN A 40 -9.71 32.29 -1.05
C ASN A 40 -9.36 32.99 -2.37
N SER A 41 -10.24 32.73 -3.35
CA SER A 41 -10.78 33.61 -4.42
C SER A 41 -9.83 34.45 -5.28
N GLU A 42 -9.86 34.21 -6.60
CA GLU A 42 -10.55 35.06 -7.59
C GLU A 42 -10.39 34.48 -9.01
N THR A 43 -11.47 34.49 -9.79
CA THR A 43 -11.50 34.23 -11.25
C THR A 43 -11.05 35.48 -12.01
N PRO A 44 -10.49 35.34 -13.23
CA PRO A 44 -11.33 35.59 -14.40
C PRO A 44 -11.10 34.62 -15.57
N GLY A 45 -12.12 34.55 -16.44
CA GLY A 45 -12.28 33.56 -17.50
C GLY A 45 -11.30 33.64 -18.66
N VAL A 46 -11.36 32.59 -19.49
CA VAL A 46 -10.63 32.51 -20.76
C VAL A 46 -11.56 31.97 -21.83
N GLU A 47 -11.55 32.70 -22.94
CA GLU A 47 -12.20 32.46 -24.22
C GLU A 47 -11.87 31.08 -24.80
N THR A 48 -12.88 30.53 -25.46
CA THR A 48 -12.77 29.40 -26.38
C THR A 48 -12.12 29.86 -27.67
N ASP A 49 -11.00 29.25 -28.08
CA ASP A 49 -10.68 29.16 -29.50
C ASP A 49 -9.72 28.00 -29.82
N SER A 50 -10.20 27.17 -30.76
CA SER A 50 -9.44 26.55 -31.86
C SER A 50 -8.34 25.52 -31.56
N ILE A 51 -8.71 24.22 -31.63
CA ILE A 51 -7.81 23.16 -32.12
C ILE A 51 -8.58 22.29 -33.14
N GLU A 52 -8.78 22.84 -34.34
CA GLU A 52 -8.87 22.08 -35.57
C GLU A 52 -7.52 22.27 -36.28
N GLN A 53 -6.55 21.41 -35.97
CA GLN A 53 -5.35 21.18 -36.78
C GLN A 53 -4.62 20.01 -36.13
N LEU A 54 -4.41 18.95 -36.93
CA LEU A 54 -3.75 17.65 -36.66
C LEU A 54 -4.69 16.46 -36.96
N LYS A 55 -5.30 16.48 -38.14
CA LYS A 55 -5.67 15.27 -38.87
C LYS A 55 -5.12 15.44 -40.27
N ASP A 56 -4.00 14.79 -40.55
CA ASP A 56 -3.58 14.26 -41.85
C ASP A 56 -2.15 13.73 -41.73
N ASN A 57 -1.88 12.60 -42.38
CA ASN A 57 -0.80 11.63 -42.18
C ASN A 57 -1.13 10.64 -41.05
N VAL A 58 -1.54 9.39 -41.30
CA VAL A 58 -0.92 8.41 -42.20
C VAL A 58 -1.99 7.41 -42.66
N LEU A 59 -2.17 7.28 -43.98
CA LEU A 59 -2.86 6.15 -44.61
C LEU A 59 -2.08 5.78 -45.87
N GLY A 60 -1.01 5.01 -45.68
CA GLY A 60 -0.30 4.33 -46.76
C GLY A 60 -0.99 3.00 -47.03
N VAL A 61 -1.66 2.91 -48.18
CA VAL A 61 -2.25 1.68 -48.71
C VAL A 61 -1.13 0.80 -49.24
N LEU A 62 -0.98 -0.42 -48.71
CA LEU A 62 -0.09 -1.45 -49.27
C LEU A 62 -0.84 -2.25 -50.35
N THR A 63 -0.14 -2.56 -51.45
CA THR A 63 -0.62 -3.39 -52.56
C THR A 63 -0.41 -4.89 -52.28
N PRO A 64 -1.25 -5.79 -52.83
CA PRO A 64 -1.24 -7.20 -52.50
C PRO A 64 -0.25 -8.00 -53.39
N GLU A 65 1.05 -7.99 -53.09
CA GLU A 65 1.98 -8.90 -53.78
C GLU A 65 3.28 -9.25 -53.00
N GLU A 66 3.23 -9.38 -51.67
CA GLU A 66 4.33 -9.96 -50.87
C GLU A 66 3.80 -10.82 -49.72
N ALA A 67 2.89 -11.75 -50.00
CA ALA A 67 2.52 -12.81 -49.06
C ALA A 67 3.52 -13.98 -49.20
N ALA A 68 4.73 -13.78 -48.68
CA ALA A 68 5.68 -14.86 -48.44
C ALA A 68 5.57 -15.33 -46.98
N GLU A 69 5.48 -16.64 -46.81
CA GLU A 69 5.36 -17.39 -45.58
C GLU A 69 6.24 -16.83 -44.45
N HIS A 70 5.64 -16.12 -43.50
CA HIS A 70 6.17 -16.00 -42.15
C HIS A 70 5.52 -17.10 -41.33
N GLU A 71 6.26 -18.17 -41.09
CA GLU A 71 6.00 -19.04 -39.94
C GLU A 71 6.03 -18.14 -38.71
N ILE A 72 4.86 -18.01 -38.07
CA ILE A 72 4.74 -17.40 -36.76
C ILE A 72 5.42 -18.40 -35.82
N GLU A 73 6.67 -18.14 -35.43
CA GLU A 73 7.24 -18.76 -34.24
C GLU A 73 6.32 -18.33 -33.08
N GLU A 74 5.48 -19.26 -32.60
CA GLU A 74 4.76 -19.09 -31.36
C GLU A 74 5.80 -18.84 -30.26
N GLU A 75 5.85 -17.61 -29.73
CA GLU A 75 6.61 -17.36 -28.51
C GLU A 75 6.14 -18.38 -27.47
N PRO A 76 7.07 -19.08 -26.79
CA PRO A 76 6.69 -20.07 -25.79
C PRO A 76 5.81 -19.38 -24.76
N ALA A 77 4.60 -19.91 -24.58
CA ALA A 77 3.64 -19.40 -23.60
C ALA A 77 4.36 -19.19 -22.27
N GLU A 78 4.28 -17.97 -21.71
CA GLU A 78 4.88 -17.69 -20.41
C GLU A 78 4.36 -18.73 -19.39
N PRO A 79 5.24 -19.29 -18.55
CA PRO A 79 4.83 -20.30 -17.60
C PRO A 79 3.73 -19.75 -16.69
N VAL A 80 2.61 -20.47 -16.59
CA VAL A 80 1.50 -20.13 -15.70
C VAL A 80 2.04 -19.95 -14.29
N LYS A 81 1.91 -18.73 -13.73
CA LYS A 81 2.34 -18.45 -12.35
C LYS A 81 1.52 -19.31 -11.38
N GLN A 82 2.21 -20.06 -10.53
CA GLN A 82 1.60 -20.86 -9.46
C GLN A 82 1.91 -20.23 -8.10
N LEU A 83 0.95 -20.36 -7.17
CA LEU A 83 1.19 -19.96 -5.78
C LEU A 83 2.34 -20.80 -5.22
N GLN A 84 3.29 -20.13 -4.58
CA GLN A 84 4.37 -20.78 -3.86
C GLN A 84 3.90 -21.03 -2.42
N PRO A 85 4.20 -22.20 -1.84
CA PRO A 85 3.97 -22.40 -0.42
C PRO A 85 4.83 -21.41 0.37
N ASP A 86 4.34 -21.01 1.53
CA ASP A 86 5.07 -20.19 2.50
C ASP A 86 5.52 -18.80 1.99
N VAL A 87 4.70 -18.19 1.12
CA VAL A 87 4.89 -16.82 0.62
C VAL A 87 3.61 -16.01 0.81
N SER A 88 3.71 -14.86 1.49
CA SER A 88 2.61 -13.90 1.62
C SER A 88 2.65 -12.84 0.52
N GLN A 89 1.53 -12.14 0.30
CA GLN A 89 1.41 -11.04 -0.68
C GLN A 89 1.77 -11.46 -2.12
N GLN A 90 1.40 -12.69 -2.49
CA GLN A 90 1.61 -13.25 -3.81
C GLN A 90 0.36 -13.10 -4.71
N PHE A 91 0.47 -12.35 -5.79
CA PHE A 91 -0.64 -12.10 -6.73
C PHE A 91 -0.31 -12.72 -8.08
N ILE A 92 -0.94 -13.87 -8.39
CA ILE A 92 -0.66 -14.65 -9.60
C ILE A 92 -1.65 -14.45 -10.74
N GLY A 93 -2.77 -13.77 -10.49
CA GLY A 93 -3.79 -13.52 -11.51
C GLY A 93 -3.45 -12.35 -12.44
N ASP A 94 -4.26 -12.22 -13.50
CA ASP A 94 -4.07 -11.29 -14.62
C ASP A 94 -5.06 -10.13 -14.62
N THR A 95 -5.96 -10.06 -13.63
CA THR A 95 -6.89 -8.94 -13.48
C THR A 95 -6.14 -7.62 -13.26
N PRO A 96 -6.69 -6.47 -13.70
CA PRO A 96 -6.06 -5.16 -13.49
C PRO A 96 -5.74 -4.88 -12.02
N SER A 97 -6.61 -5.30 -11.09
CA SER A 97 -6.37 -5.14 -9.65
C SER A 97 -5.19 -5.98 -9.16
N GLN A 98 -5.13 -7.26 -9.52
CA GLN A 98 -4.04 -8.15 -9.12
C GLN A 98 -2.69 -7.70 -9.69
N LEU A 99 -2.65 -7.24 -10.95
CA LEU A 99 -1.42 -6.69 -11.56
C LEU A 99 -0.93 -5.42 -10.84
N ARG A 100 -1.84 -4.57 -10.36
CA ARG A 100 -1.47 -3.39 -9.56
C ARG A 100 -1.03 -3.77 -8.15
N LEU A 101 -1.67 -4.75 -7.53
CA LEU A 101 -1.28 -5.29 -6.22
C LEU A 101 0.11 -5.92 -6.26
N ALA A 102 0.41 -6.73 -7.27
CA ALA A 102 1.73 -7.33 -7.51
C ALA A 102 2.85 -6.28 -7.64
N LYS A 103 2.53 -5.09 -8.16
CA LYS A 103 3.47 -3.96 -8.23
C LYS A 103 3.50 -3.15 -6.94
N ALA A 104 2.45 -3.19 -6.13
CA ALA A 104 2.30 -2.38 -4.92
C ALA A 104 3.02 -3.01 -3.73
N PHE A 105 2.97 -4.33 -3.61
CA PHE A 105 3.44 -5.10 -2.47
C PHE A 105 4.65 -6.00 -2.83
N PRO A 106 5.59 -6.22 -1.90
CA PRO A 106 6.60 -7.26 -2.05
C PRO A 106 6.02 -8.64 -1.78
N GLU A 107 6.53 -9.67 -2.44
CA GLU A 107 6.34 -11.05 -1.99
C GLU A 107 7.15 -11.29 -0.71
N LEU A 108 6.56 -11.96 0.28
CA LEU A 108 7.16 -12.15 1.60
C LEU A 108 7.35 -13.64 1.89
N PRO A 109 8.50 -14.23 1.53
CA PRO A 109 8.79 -15.61 1.88
C PRO A 109 8.97 -15.73 3.39
N TYR A 110 8.40 -16.77 3.99
CA TYR A 110 8.51 -17.07 5.41
C TYR A 110 8.82 -18.54 5.65
N SER A 111 9.10 -18.92 6.90
CA SER A 111 9.30 -20.30 7.31
C SER A 111 8.45 -20.64 8.53
N LEU A 112 7.99 -21.90 8.57
CA LEU A 112 7.33 -22.52 9.73
C LEU A 112 8.25 -23.49 10.46
N ASP A 113 9.51 -23.58 10.05
CA ASP A 113 10.49 -24.43 10.69
C ASP A 113 10.83 -23.89 12.07
N MET A 114 10.79 -24.78 13.07
CA MET A 114 11.19 -24.47 14.45
C MET A 114 10.51 -23.21 15.01
N LEU A 115 9.21 -23.04 14.75
CA LEU A 115 8.43 -21.93 15.31
C LEU A 115 8.57 -21.88 16.84
N PRO A 116 8.87 -20.71 17.44
CA PRO A 116 8.90 -20.56 18.90
C PRO A 116 7.54 -20.89 19.54
N GLU A 117 7.54 -21.26 20.82
CA GLU A 117 6.30 -21.60 21.57
C GLU A 117 5.24 -20.49 21.49
N LYS A 118 5.67 -19.21 21.54
CA LYS A 118 4.79 -18.04 21.39
C LYS A 118 4.04 -18.06 20.04
N ALA A 119 4.73 -18.43 18.95
CA ALA A 119 4.16 -18.49 17.62
C ALA A 119 3.16 -19.63 17.48
N GLN A 120 3.51 -20.82 17.98
CA GLN A 120 2.61 -21.97 18.04
C GLN A 120 1.34 -21.63 18.83
N ALA A 121 1.50 -21.05 20.03
CA ALA A 121 0.38 -20.65 20.87
C ALA A 121 -0.56 -19.63 20.20
N VAL A 122 -0.03 -18.69 19.40
CA VAL A 122 -0.87 -17.75 18.62
C VAL A 122 -1.55 -18.45 17.45
N ASN A 123 -0.81 -19.25 16.69
CA ASN A 123 -1.32 -19.91 15.49
C ASN A 123 -2.44 -20.91 15.82
N GLU A 124 -2.31 -21.61 16.95
CA GLU A 124 -3.26 -22.61 17.45
C GLU A 124 -4.36 -22.03 18.33
N ALA A 125 -4.27 -20.76 18.73
CA ALA A 125 -5.26 -20.13 19.62
C ALA A 125 -6.68 -20.26 19.08
N GLN A 126 -7.59 -20.68 19.95
CA GLN A 126 -9.02 -20.77 19.68
C GLN A 126 -9.80 -19.96 20.71
N TRP A 127 -10.82 -19.25 20.26
CA TRP A 127 -11.73 -18.57 21.16
C TRP A 127 -12.83 -19.53 21.66
N THR A 128 -13.17 -19.41 22.94
CA THR A 128 -14.36 -20.04 23.56
C THR A 128 -15.11 -18.99 24.38
N PRO A 129 -16.39 -19.22 24.75
CA PRO A 129 -17.14 -18.27 25.58
C PRO A 129 -16.49 -17.94 26.92
N GLU A 130 -15.74 -18.88 27.50
CA GLU A 130 -15.01 -18.73 28.76
C GLU A 130 -13.56 -18.27 28.56
N ALA A 131 -13.11 -18.09 27.31
CA ALA A 131 -11.73 -17.73 27.02
C ALA A 131 -11.39 -16.34 27.57
N ILE A 132 -10.22 -16.26 28.21
CA ILE A 132 -9.60 -14.99 28.54
C ILE A 132 -8.98 -14.45 27.25
N LEU A 133 -9.28 -13.20 26.90
CA LEU A 133 -8.63 -12.49 25.79
C LEU A 133 -7.20 -12.10 26.18
N ASP A 134 -6.32 -13.10 26.24
CA ASP A 134 -4.89 -12.88 26.36
C ASP A 134 -4.28 -12.36 25.06
N GLU A 135 -3.02 -11.95 25.13
CA GLU A 135 -2.33 -11.40 23.96
C GLU A 135 -2.25 -12.38 22.78
N ASN A 136 -2.10 -13.67 23.03
CA ASN A 136 -1.96 -14.64 21.94
C ASN A 136 -3.25 -14.74 21.15
N LEU A 137 -4.37 -14.88 21.86
CA LEU A 137 -5.69 -14.91 21.26
C LEU A 137 -6.03 -13.58 20.57
N ILE A 138 -5.64 -12.44 21.16
CA ILE A 138 -5.82 -11.13 20.53
C ILE A 138 -5.06 -11.01 19.21
N ILE A 139 -3.80 -11.45 19.13
CA ILE A 139 -3.03 -11.44 17.88
C ILE A 139 -3.72 -12.33 16.84
N LYS A 140 -4.20 -13.52 17.23
CA LYS A 140 -4.98 -14.42 16.35
C LYS A 140 -6.23 -13.72 15.81
N ILE A 141 -7.00 -13.07 16.67
CA ILE A 141 -8.21 -12.33 16.29
C ILE A 141 -7.88 -11.19 15.32
N GLN A 142 -6.85 -10.39 15.62
CA GLN A 142 -6.40 -9.30 14.74
C GLN A 142 -6.00 -9.82 13.35
N GLY A 143 -5.25 -10.91 13.30
CA GLY A 143 -4.83 -11.51 12.04
C GLY A 143 -6.00 -12.09 11.23
N LEU A 144 -6.93 -12.80 11.89
CA LEU A 144 -8.13 -13.33 11.22
C LEU A 144 -9.04 -12.23 10.66
N LEU A 145 -9.22 -11.12 11.38
CA LEU A 145 -9.98 -9.97 10.87
C LEU A 145 -9.32 -9.37 9.63
N ASN A 146 -8.00 -9.19 9.64
CA ASN A 146 -7.25 -8.73 8.48
C ASN A 146 -7.38 -9.69 7.29
N TYR A 147 -7.29 -11.00 7.52
CA TYR A 147 -7.42 -12.01 6.45
C TYR A 147 -8.84 -12.08 5.88
N ASN A 148 -9.85 -11.70 6.67
CA ASN A 148 -11.22 -11.49 6.19
C ASN A 148 -11.45 -10.08 5.62
N HIS A 149 -10.38 -9.33 5.35
CA HIS A 149 -10.36 -7.98 4.75
C HIS A 149 -11.02 -6.88 5.60
N HIS A 150 -11.13 -7.10 6.91
CA HIS A 150 -11.56 -6.11 7.89
C HIS A 150 -10.35 -5.64 8.70
N SER A 151 -9.64 -4.66 8.16
CA SER A 151 -8.37 -4.21 8.72
C SER A 151 -8.52 -3.73 10.17
N VAL A 152 -7.57 -4.13 11.02
CA VAL A 152 -7.42 -3.58 12.38
C VAL A 152 -6.39 -2.44 12.43
N GLY A 153 -5.82 -2.07 11.29
CA GLY A 153 -4.64 -1.23 11.20
C GLY A 153 -3.40 -2.04 11.60
N ALA A 154 -2.56 -1.50 12.48
CA ALA A 154 -1.37 -2.21 12.94
C ALA A 154 -1.74 -3.34 13.91
N VAL A 155 -1.26 -4.56 13.63
CA VAL A 155 -1.33 -5.66 14.60
C VAL A 155 -0.43 -5.33 15.79
N ASP A 156 -1.02 -5.24 16.98
CA ASP A 156 -0.34 -4.78 18.18
C ASP A 156 -0.54 -5.68 19.41
N GLY A 157 -1.35 -6.74 19.28
CA GLY A 157 -1.68 -7.65 20.37
C GLY A 157 -2.58 -7.03 21.44
N ARG A 158 -3.27 -5.92 21.13
CA ARG A 158 -4.19 -5.25 22.06
C ARG A 158 -5.61 -5.24 21.52
N PHE A 159 -6.58 -5.61 22.36
CA PHE A 159 -8.00 -5.56 22.01
C PHE A 159 -8.52 -4.12 22.13
N GLY A 160 -8.18 -3.29 21.14
CA GLY A 160 -8.50 -1.86 21.11
C GLY A 160 -9.70 -1.50 20.23
N ALA A 161 -9.95 -0.19 20.12
CA ALA A 161 -11.08 0.34 19.35
C ALA A 161 -11.10 -0.09 17.88
N ASN A 162 -9.95 -0.28 17.23
CA ASN A 162 -9.91 -0.76 15.84
C ASN A 162 -10.36 -2.22 15.73
N VAL A 163 -10.03 -3.07 16.70
CA VAL A 163 -10.48 -4.46 16.73
C VAL A 163 -12.00 -4.52 16.90
N ILE A 164 -12.54 -3.72 17.81
CA ILE A 164 -13.99 -3.60 18.04
C ILE A 164 -14.70 -3.14 16.75
N LYS A 165 -14.17 -2.12 16.06
CA LYS A 165 -14.73 -1.65 14.79
C LYS A 165 -14.69 -2.72 13.71
N ALA A 166 -13.55 -3.39 13.53
CA ALA A 166 -13.42 -4.45 12.55
C ALA A 166 -14.40 -5.61 12.83
N LEU A 167 -14.57 -5.99 14.10
CA LEU A 167 -15.59 -6.97 14.51
C LEU A 167 -17.00 -6.50 14.19
N GLN A 168 -17.35 -5.24 14.49
CA GLN A 168 -18.68 -4.69 14.18
C GLN A 168 -18.97 -4.73 12.68
N VAL A 169 -17.98 -4.36 11.84
CA VAL A 169 -18.15 -4.41 10.38
C VAL A 169 -18.25 -5.85 9.88
N PHE A 170 -17.44 -6.76 10.41
CA PHE A 170 -17.52 -8.19 10.09
C PHE A 170 -18.89 -8.76 10.45
N GLN A 171 -19.38 -8.47 11.67
CA GLN A 171 -20.71 -8.88 12.13
C GLN A 171 -21.82 -8.33 11.23
N GLU A 172 -21.77 -7.03 10.90
CA GLU A 172 -22.73 -6.37 10.01
C GLU A 172 -22.76 -7.04 8.63
N ARG A 173 -21.58 -7.29 8.04
CA ARG A 173 -21.44 -7.96 6.73
C ARG A 173 -22.05 -9.36 6.71
N HIS A 174 -21.93 -10.10 7.81
CA HIS A 174 -22.38 -11.47 7.90
C HIS A 174 -23.78 -11.63 8.54
N GLY A 175 -24.50 -10.54 8.77
CA GLY A 175 -25.85 -10.58 9.33
C GLY A 175 -25.89 -11.08 10.78
N LEU A 176 -24.81 -10.87 11.54
CA LEU A 176 -24.69 -11.25 12.94
C LEU A 176 -25.11 -10.09 13.85
N GLU A 177 -25.26 -10.36 15.15
CA GLU A 177 -25.46 -9.31 16.14
C GLU A 177 -24.25 -8.36 16.19
N VAL A 178 -24.48 -7.08 15.90
CA VAL A 178 -23.41 -6.07 15.83
C VAL A 178 -23.14 -5.48 17.21
N ASN A 179 -22.24 -6.11 17.97
CA ASN A 179 -21.87 -5.70 19.32
C ASN A 179 -20.35 -5.48 19.50
N GLY A 180 -19.54 -5.86 18.50
CA GLY A 180 -18.08 -5.73 18.54
C GLY A 180 -17.40 -6.66 19.54
N GLN A 181 -18.10 -7.70 19.99
CA GLN A 181 -17.62 -8.74 20.88
C GLN A 181 -17.58 -10.08 20.16
N LEU A 182 -16.71 -10.98 20.60
CA LEU A 182 -16.76 -12.36 20.13
C LEU A 182 -17.89 -13.11 20.82
N ASN A 183 -18.61 -13.90 20.04
CA ASN A 183 -19.57 -14.89 20.48
C ASN A 183 -19.39 -16.15 19.59
N PRO A 184 -20.03 -17.29 19.92
CA PRO A 184 -19.88 -18.52 19.14
C PRO A 184 -20.15 -18.33 17.65
N GLU A 185 -21.17 -17.55 17.29
CA GLU A 185 -21.57 -17.29 15.91
C GLU A 185 -20.52 -16.46 15.16
N THR A 186 -19.98 -15.41 15.79
CA THR A 186 -18.93 -14.55 15.23
C THR A 186 -17.64 -15.35 15.04
N TRP A 187 -17.23 -16.16 16.02
CA TRP A 187 -16.02 -16.97 15.92
C TRP A 187 -16.15 -18.05 14.85
N ALA A 188 -17.28 -18.75 14.80
CA ALA A 188 -17.55 -19.76 13.77
C ALA A 188 -17.51 -19.14 12.37
N LYS A 189 -18.07 -17.94 12.20
CA LYS A 189 -18.04 -17.25 10.90
C LYS A 189 -16.64 -16.76 10.53
N LEU A 190 -15.89 -16.24 11.50
CA LEU A 190 -14.52 -15.75 11.29
C LEU A 190 -13.54 -16.86 10.89
N THR A 191 -13.85 -18.11 11.27
CA THR A 191 -13.02 -19.30 11.03
C THR A 191 -13.62 -20.28 10.03
N GLU A 192 -14.68 -19.89 9.30
CA GLU A 192 -15.40 -20.77 8.36
C GLU A 192 -14.58 -21.12 7.10
N ASN A 193 -13.70 -20.22 6.66
CA ASN A 193 -12.91 -20.41 5.45
C ASN A 193 -11.61 -21.20 5.75
N GLU A 194 -11.53 -22.44 5.26
CA GLU A 194 -10.38 -23.33 5.45
C GLU A 194 -9.07 -22.75 4.92
N THR A 195 -9.10 -22.03 3.79
CA THR A 195 -7.91 -21.37 3.22
C THR A 195 -7.39 -20.25 4.11
N ILE A 196 -8.28 -19.51 4.78
CA ILE A 196 -7.91 -18.44 5.72
C ILE A 196 -7.38 -19.04 7.02
N ILE A 197 -8.08 -20.02 7.61
CA ILE A 197 -7.70 -20.56 8.93
C ILE A 197 -6.42 -21.39 8.86
N SER A 198 -6.08 -21.95 7.71
CA SER A 198 -4.81 -22.65 7.48
C SER A 198 -3.61 -21.71 7.37
N GLN A 199 -3.82 -20.39 7.20
CA GLN A 199 -2.71 -19.45 7.16
C GLN A 199 -2.13 -19.22 8.56
N PRO A 200 -0.80 -19.36 8.74
CA PRO A 200 -0.15 -19.07 10.02
C PRO A 200 -0.18 -17.55 10.28
N ILE A 201 -0.50 -17.15 11.51
CA ILE A 201 -0.57 -15.73 11.91
C ILE A 201 0.81 -15.18 12.23
N LEU A 202 1.63 -15.95 12.97
CA LEU A 202 3.03 -15.64 13.24
C LEU A 202 3.92 -16.64 12.53
N VAL A 203 4.96 -16.10 11.88
CA VAL A 203 5.89 -16.86 11.03
C VAL A 203 7.32 -16.40 11.26
N ASN A 204 8.28 -17.27 10.99
CA ASN A 204 9.69 -16.90 10.99
C ASN A 204 10.04 -16.20 9.66
N TYR A 205 10.80 -15.11 9.76
CA TYR A 205 11.31 -14.38 8.61
C TYR A 205 12.80 -14.06 8.80
N THR A 206 13.63 -14.36 7.80
CA THR A 206 15.06 -14.03 7.82
C THR A 206 15.28 -12.67 7.18
N LEU A 207 15.84 -11.73 7.95
CA LEU A 207 16.10 -10.37 7.51
C LEU A 207 17.10 -10.35 6.35
N THR A 208 16.74 -9.67 5.27
CA THR A 208 17.61 -9.44 4.12
C THR A 208 18.47 -8.19 4.30
N GLU A 209 19.41 -7.95 3.39
CA GLU A 209 20.17 -6.68 3.36
C GLU A 209 19.25 -5.47 3.16
N GLU A 210 18.22 -5.59 2.31
CA GLU A 210 17.25 -4.53 2.04
C GLU A 210 16.47 -4.15 3.30
N ASP A 211 16.09 -5.15 4.12
CA ASP A 211 15.30 -4.93 5.33
C ASP A 211 16.02 -4.08 6.38
N VAL A 212 17.35 -4.15 6.42
CA VAL A 212 18.18 -3.46 7.42
C VAL A 212 18.91 -2.24 6.85
N THR A 213 18.77 -1.98 5.56
CA THR A 213 19.41 -0.83 4.89
C THR A 213 18.47 0.36 4.86
N LEU A 214 18.78 1.38 5.68
CA LEU A 214 18.02 2.63 5.66
C LEU A 214 18.44 3.52 4.50
N ILE A 215 17.48 3.84 3.64
CA ILE A 215 17.69 4.78 2.55
C ILE A 215 17.73 6.20 3.14
N SER A 216 18.90 6.84 3.11
CA SER A 216 19.03 8.25 3.46
C SER A 216 18.51 9.15 2.34
N HIS A 217 17.65 10.12 2.66
CA HIS A 217 17.21 11.15 1.71
C HIS A 217 17.32 12.55 2.33
N PRO A 218 17.80 13.57 1.59
CA PRO A 218 18.07 14.92 2.11
C PRO A 218 16.86 15.65 2.72
N LYS A 219 15.63 15.18 2.45
CA LYS A 219 14.39 15.76 2.95
C LYS A 219 13.63 14.83 3.93
N GLY A 220 14.24 13.75 4.43
CA GLY A 220 13.75 13.02 5.62
C GLY A 220 12.37 12.36 5.48
N GLN A 221 12.01 11.82 4.31
CA GLN A 221 10.72 11.16 4.06
C GLN A 221 10.81 9.63 4.12
N GLN A 222 11.98 9.09 4.42
CA GLN A 222 12.25 7.66 4.53
C GLN A 222 12.10 7.20 5.98
N PHE A 223 12.15 5.88 6.19
CA PHE A 223 12.16 5.30 7.53
C PHE A 223 13.30 5.87 8.37
N THR A 224 13.01 6.10 9.64
CA THR A 224 13.96 6.66 10.61
C THR A 224 14.71 5.57 11.38
N SER A 225 14.24 4.32 11.33
CA SER A 225 14.88 3.16 11.96
C SER A 225 14.56 1.86 11.23
N VAL A 226 15.42 0.85 11.37
CA VAL A 226 15.16 -0.52 10.88
C VAL A 226 13.91 -1.09 11.55
N LEU A 227 13.71 -0.80 12.83
CA LEU A 227 12.54 -1.22 13.58
C LEU A 227 11.22 -0.74 12.94
N GLU A 228 11.18 0.54 12.54
CA GLU A 228 10.04 1.13 11.83
C GLU A 228 9.83 0.47 10.46
N ALA A 229 10.90 0.29 9.68
CA ALA A 229 10.84 -0.32 8.35
C ALA A 229 10.29 -1.75 8.38
N VAL A 230 10.83 -2.58 9.29
CA VAL A 230 10.41 -3.98 9.45
C VAL A 230 8.99 -4.07 9.99
N ALA A 231 8.63 -3.25 10.98
CA ALA A 231 7.26 -3.23 11.52
C ALA A 231 6.23 -2.85 10.45
N GLU A 232 6.53 -1.84 9.61
CA GLU A 232 5.67 -1.44 8.50
C GLU A 232 5.56 -2.51 7.42
N LYS A 233 6.67 -3.18 7.06
CA LYS A 233 6.69 -4.29 6.09
C LYS A 233 5.75 -5.43 6.49
N PHE A 234 5.67 -5.73 7.79
CA PHE A 234 4.82 -6.79 8.34
C PHE A 234 3.51 -6.28 8.96
N HIS A 235 3.07 -5.05 8.65
CA HIS A 235 1.77 -4.50 9.06
C HIS A 235 1.50 -4.56 10.57
N MET A 236 2.54 -4.44 11.38
CA MET A 236 2.49 -4.61 12.83
C MET A 236 3.08 -3.40 13.54
N SER A 237 2.80 -3.27 14.84
CA SER A 237 3.42 -2.21 15.64
C SER A 237 4.87 -2.53 15.98
N GLN A 238 5.73 -1.51 16.00
CA GLN A 238 7.11 -1.60 16.51
C GLN A 238 7.15 -2.22 17.91
N GLY A 239 6.18 -1.86 18.77
CA GLY A 239 6.08 -2.40 20.12
C GLY A 239 5.73 -3.89 20.16
N LEU A 240 4.97 -4.42 19.20
CA LEU A 240 4.75 -5.86 19.08
C LEU A 240 6.00 -6.56 18.53
N LEU A 241 6.65 -5.97 17.52
CA LEU A 241 7.85 -6.53 16.91
C LEU A 241 8.96 -6.75 17.94
N LEU A 242 9.21 -5.77 18.82
CA LEU A 242 10.16 -5.91 19.92
C LEU A 242 9.76 -6.98 20.94
N ARG A 243 8.47 -7.13 21.24
CA ARG A 243 8.00 -8.13 22.22
C ARG A 243 8.04 -9.55 21.69
N LEU A 244 7.88 -9.73 20.38
CA LEU A 244 8.07 -11.03 19.73
C LEU A 244 9.56 -11.39 19.60
N ASN A 245 10.45 -10.39 19.59
CA ASN A 245 11.90 -10.56 19.37
C ASN A 245 12.74 -9.84 20.43
N PRO A 246 12.57 -10.13 21.73
CA PRO A 246 13.21 -9.36 22.80
C PRO A 246 14.73 -9.48 22.83
N GLU A 247 15.27 -10.57 22.30
CA GLU A 247 16.70 -10.91 22.35
C GLU A 247 17.35 -10.99 20.96
N THR A 248 16.59 -10.77 19.88
CA THR A 248 17.09 -10.92 18.51
C THR A 248 17.34 -9.54 17.88
N PRO A 249 18.59 -9.18 17.58
CA PRO A 249 18.90 -7.93 16.87
C PRO A 249 18.28 -7.90 15.47
N LEU A 250 17.84 -6.73 15.03
CA LEU A 250 17.35 -6.51 13.66
C LEU A 250 18.53 -6.29 12.70
N GLU A 251 19.25 -7.37 12.41
CA GLU A 251 20.44 -7.41 11.56
C GLU A 251 20.24 -8.41 10.42
N GLN A 252 20.91 -8.17 9.28
CA GLN A 252 20.85 -9.07 8.12
C GLN A 252 21.21 -10.50 8.51
N GLY A 253 20.43 -11.46 8.04
CA GLY A 253 20.62 -12.89 8.29
C GLY A 253 20.00 -13.39 9.59
N ASN A 254 19.59 -12.50 10.51
CA ASN A 254 18.86 -12.93 11.70
C ASN A 254 17.43 -13.33 11.33
N THR A 255 16.96 -14.42 11.93
CA THR A 255 15.57 -14.85 11.83
C THR A 255 14.76 -14.26 12.98
N ILE A 256 13.68 -13.57 12.64
CA ILE A 256 12.75 -12.92 13.56
C ILE A 256 11.35 -13.50 13.42
N LEU A 257 10.59 -13.41 14.50
CA LEU A 257 9.17 -13.74 14.54
C LEU A 257 8.34 -12.52 14.16
N VAL A 258 7.51 -12.62 13.12
CA VAL A 258 6.72 -11.50 12.58
C VAL A 258 5.27 -11.90 12.33
N TYR A 259 4.38 -10.91 12.24
CA TYR A 259 3.03 -11.12 11.75
C TYR A 259 3.06 -11.42 10.24
N ASN A 260 2.35 -12.46 9.82
CA ASN A 260 2.11 -12.76 8.42
C ASN A 260 0.95 -11.89 7.91
N PRO A 261 1.15 -10.94 6.98
CA PRO A 261 0.07 -10.10 6.47
C PRO A 261 -0.86 -10.80 5.48
N TYR A 262 -0.48 -11.99 4.96
CA TYR A 262 -1.19 -12.73 3.92
C TYR A 262 -1.55 -11.83 2.71
N GLN A 263 -2.78 -11.91 2.19
CA GLN A 263 -3.25 -11.17 1.02
C GLN A 263 -4.24 -10.06 1.44
N PRO A 264 -4.15 -8.86 0.86
CA PRO A 264 -5.22 -7.86 0.93
C PRO A 264 -6.44 -8.30 0.10
N ASN A 265 -7.51 -7.51 0.11
CA ASN A 265 -8.59 -7.69 -0.86
C ASN A 265 -8.05 -7.57 -2.29
N GLU A 266 -8.49 -8.46 -3.18
CA GLU A 266 -8.12 -8.46 -4.59
C GLU A 266 -9.27 -8.03 -5.52
N GLN A 267 -10.50 -7.96 -5.00
CA GLN A 267 -11.67 -7.54 -5.78
C GLN A 267 -11.61 -6.05 -6.11
N GLU A 268 -12.01 -5.69 -7.34
CA GLU A 268 -12.10 -4.30 -7.77
C GLU A 268 -13.09 -3.52 -6.90
N VAL A 269 -12.71 -2.28 -6.56
CA VAL A 269 -13.49 -1.39 -5.69
C VAL A 269 -14.04 -0.24 -6.56
N HIS A 270 -15.36 -0.16 -6.64
CA HIS A 270 -16.08 0.85 -7.43
C HIS A 270 -16.73 1.93 -6.58
N ARG A 271 -16.83 1.70 -5.26
CA ARG A 271 -17.35 2.69 -4.32
C ARG A 271 -16.66 2.60 -2.97
N VAL A 272 -16.35 3.74 -2.38
CA VAL A 272 -15.88 3.84 -1.00
C VAL A 272 -16.72 4.83 -0.21
N VAL A 273 -16.96 4.51 1.07
CA VAL A 273 -17.72 5.36 2.01
C VAL A 273 -16.88 5.64 3.23
N ALA A 274 -16.52 6.90 3.44
CA ALA A 274 -15.77 7.38 4.60
C ALA A 274 -16.76 7.89 5.66
N VAL A 275 -16.93 7.14 6.76
CA VAL A 275 -17.89 7.47 7.82
C VAL A 275 -17.18 8.12 9.01
N LYS A 276 -17.23 9.45 9.09
CA LYS A 276 -16.44 10.24 10.06
C LYS A 276 -16.72 9.86 11.49
N ALA A 277 -18.00 9.66 11.83
CA ALA A 277 -18.43 9.28 13.17
C ALA A 277 -17.84 7.94 13.63
N LYS A 278 -17.59 7.01 12.70
CA LYS A 278 -17.01 5.69 12.98
C LYS A 278 -15.49 5.65 12.83
N ASN A 279 -14.89 6.65 12.17
CA ASN A 279 -13.48 6.62 11.76
C ASN A 279 -13.17 5.34 10.95
N LEU A 280 -14.03 5.04 9.97
CA LEU A 280 -13.94 3.89 9.09
C LEU A 280 -14.09 4.32 7.62
N LEU A 281 -13.38 3.62 6.74
CA LEU A 281 -13.57 3.63 5.30
C LEU A 281 -14.07 2.26 4.87
N TYR A 282 -15.22 2.20 4.22
CA TYR A 282 -15.81 0.98 3.66
C TYR A 282 -15.55 0.95 2.16
N ALA A 283 -15.22 -0.22 1.60
CA ALA A 283 -14.94 -0.40 0.18
C ALA A 283 -15.88 -1.46 -0.42
N TYR A 284 -16.52 -1.12 -1.52
CA TYR A 284 -17.56 -1.91 -2.18
C TYR A 284 -17.18 -2.19 -3.64
N ASN A 285 -17.51 -3.39 -4.12
CA ASN A 285 -17.36 -3.77 -5.52
C ASN A 285 -18.48 -3.17 -6.41
N ASP A 286 -18.50 -3.56 -7.68
CA ASP A 286 -19.49 -3.14 -8.69
C ASP A 286 -20.93 -3.60 -8.38
N LYS A 287 -21.09 -4.62 -7.52
CA LYS A 287 -22.37 -5.16 -7.04
C LYS A 287 -22.82 -4.55 -5.70
N ASP A 288 -22.13 -3.51 -5.23
CA ASP A 288 -22.37 -2.88 -3.92
C ASP A 288 -22.16 -3.83 -2.72
N GLU A 289 -21.39 -4.91 -2.91
CA GLU A 289 -21.01 -5.81 -1.81
C GLU A 289 -19.80 -5.25 -1.08
N LEU A 290 -19.83 -5.25 0.26
CA LEU A 290 -18.67 -4.83 1.06
C LEU A 290 -17.54 -5.84 0.88
N VAL A 291 -16.42 -5.42 0.30
CA VAL A 291 -15.25 -6.28 0.05
C VAL A 291 -14.10 -6.03 1.01
N ALA A 292 -13.99 -4.81 1.56
CA ALA A 292 -13.00 -4.48 2.57
C ALA A 292 -13.45 -3.31 3.46
N SER A 293 -12.84 -3.20 4.64
CA SER A 293 -13.00 -2.03 5.51
C SER A 293 -11.71 -1.67 6.22
N TYR A 294 -11.47 -0.37 6.39
CA TYR A 294 -10.22 0.16 6.93
C TYR A 294 -10.47 1.16 8.07
N PRO A 295 -9.73 1.07 9.19
CA PRO A 295 -9.71 2.13 10.19
C PRO A 295 -9.04 3.35 9.58
N THR A 296 -9.55 4.53 9.93
CA THR A 296 -9.01 5.77 9.37
C THR A 296 -8.95 6.89 10.40
N THR A 297 -8.09 7.87 10.13
CA THR A 297 -8.09 9.15 10.82
C THR A 297 -8.60 10.22 9.85
N MET A 298 -9.75 10.82 10.18
CA MET A 298 -10.39 11.87 9.37
C MET A 298 -10.27 13.26 10.00
N GLY A 299 -10.60 14.28 9.19
CA GLY A 299 -10.42 15.69 9.53
C GLY A 299 -11.08 16.10 10.84
N SER A 300 -10.36 16.84 11.67
CA SER A 300 -10.88 17.40 12.92
C SER A 300 -12.11 18.31 12.70
N VAL A 301 -12.77 18.73 13.79
CA VAL A 301 -13.84 19.75 13.73
C VAL A 301 -13.34 21.07 13.12
N TYR A 302 -12.05 21.40 13.32
CA TYR A 302 -11.43 22.65 12.82
C TYR A 302 -11.01 22.58 11.35
N LYS A 303 -10.91 21.37 10.77
CA LYS A 303 -10.61 21.12 9.35
C LYS A 303 -11.41 19.90 8.89
N PRO A 304 -12.73 20.05 8.69
CA PRO A 304 -13.58 18.92 8.40
C PRO A 304 -13.26 18.35 7.02
N SER A 305 -13.34 17.02 6.91
CA SER A 305 -13.51 16.35 5.63
C SER A 305 -14.71 16.95 4.90
N PRO A 306 -14.71 16.96 3.55
CA PRO A 306 -15.86 17.44 2.82
C PRO A 306 -17.05 16.50 3.04
N ASN A 307 -18.28 17.00 2.92
CA ASN A 307 -19.47 16.15 2.87
C ASN A 307 -19.87 15.92 1.41
N GLY A 308 -20.62 14.85 1.15
CA GLY A 308 -21.23 14.56 -0.14
C GLY A 308 -20.47 13.54 -1.00
N GLU A 309 -20.81 13.51 -2.28
CA GLU A 309 -20.35 12.51 -3.24
C GLU A 309 -19.30 13.08 -4.20
N TYR A 310 -18.28 12.27 -4.46
CA TYR A 310 -17.13 12.57 -5.29
C TYR A 310 -16.77 11.35 -6.14
N LYS A 311 -15.76 11.50 -7.00
CA LYS A 311 -15.19 10.43 -7.81
C LYS A 311 -13.67 10.42 -7.71
N VAL A 312 -13.07 9.23 -7.75
CA VAL A 312 -11.62 9.06 -7.89
C VAL A 312 -11.18 9.62 -9.23
N LEU A 313 -10.19 10.54 -9.21
CA LEU A 313 -9.58 11.10 -10.41
C LEU A 313 -8.22 10.51 -10.72
N SER A 314 -7.46 10.13 -9.70
CA SER A 314 -6.07 9.71 -9.88
C SER A 314 -5.61 8.86 -8.71
N ARG A 315 -4.70 7.92 -9.00
CA ARG A 315 -4.02 7.08 -8.01
C ARG A 315 -2.52 7.23 -8.22
N ILE A 316 -1.78 7.56 -7.17
CA ILE A 316 -0.33 7.77 -7.23
C ILE A 316 0.32 6.97 -6.11
N LYS A 317 1.11 5.96 -6.49
CA LYS A 317 2.03 5.26 -5.57
C LYS A 317 3.30 6.08 -5.41
N ASP A 318 3.82 6.13 -4.19
CA ASP A 318 5.04 6.85 -3.83
C ASP A 318 5.02 8.32 -4.30
N PRO A 319 4.02 9.12 -3.88
CA PRO A 319 3.87 10.50 -4.34
C PRO A 319 4.94 11.44 -3.77
N THR A 320 5.32 12.46 -4.55
CA THR A 320 5.89 13.70 -3.99
C THR A 320 4.81 14.48 -3.24
N TYR A 321 5.19 15.29 -2.27
CA TYR A 321 4.25 16.14 -1.53
C TYR A 321 4.69 17.59 -1.51
N ASN A 322 3.76 18.52 -1.72
CA ASN A 322 4.03 19.94 -1.51
C ASN A 322 2.91 20.55 -0.65
N LYS A 323 3.27 21.42 0.30
CA LYS A 323 2.31 22.20 1.09
C LYS A 323 2.09 23.60 0.52
N ASP A 324 3.04 24.10 -0.26
CA ASP A 324 3.04 25.42 -0.88
C ASP A 324 3.33 25.31 -2.38
N PHE A 325 2.26 25.21 -3.16
CA PHE A 325 2.34 25.09 -4.63
C PHE A 325 2.95 26.31 -5.31
N SER A 326 3.00 27.46 -4.64
CA SER A 326 3.64 28.66 -5.19
C SER A 326 5.16 28.58 -5.16
N ASN A 327 5.73 27.67 -4.35
CA ASN A 327 7.16 27.51 -4.21
C ASN A 327 7.60 26.06 -4.53
N PRO A 328 8.13 25.77 -5.73
CA PRO A 328 8.53 24.42 -6.09
C PRO A 328 9.70 23.88 -5.25
N ASN A 329 10.45 24.73 -4.55
CA ASN A 329 11.60 24.29 -3.74
C ASN A 329 11.16 23.55 -2.45
N THR A 330 9.90 23.65 -2.05
CA THR A 330 9.35 23.00 -0.85
C THR A 330 8.81 21.59 -1.12
N VAL A 331 8.87 21.11 -2.37
CA VAL A 331 8.46 19.74 -2.73
C VAL A 331 9.28 18.71 -1.95
N LEU A 332 8.59 17.87 -1.18
CA LEU A 332 9.13 16.72 -0.48
C LEU A 332 9.15 15.51 -1.43
N PRO A 333 10.25 14.72 -1.41
CA PRO A 333 10.35 13.52 -2.23
C PRO A 333 9.40 12.43 -1.74
N PRO A 334 9.21 11.36 -2.52
CA PRO A 334 8.53 10.17 -2.05
C PRO A 334 9.20 9.50 -0.85
N GLY A 335 8.41 8.76 -0.09
CA GLY A 335 8.88 7.89 0.98
C GLY A 335 7.77 7.50 1.96
N PRO A 336 7.96 6.45 2.77
CA PRO A 336 6.97 5.96 3.75
C PRO A 336 6.55 7.02 4.78
N ASN A 337 7.49 7.91 5.15
CA ASN A 337 7.28 9.00 6.10
C ASN A 337 6.86 10.31 5.45
N ASN A 338 6.42 10.25 4.19
CA ASN A 338 5.80 11.37 3.52
C ASN A 338 4.49 11.79 4.23
N PRO A 339 4.13 13.10 4.32
CA PRO A 339 2.86 13.55 4.89
C PRO A 339 1.59 12.89 4.35
N VAL A 340 1.64 12.39 3.11
CA VAL A 340 0.57 11.59 2.50
C VAL A 340 0.87 10.09 2.41
N GLY A 341 1.98 9.65 3.00
CA GLY A 341 2.43 8.26 3.04
C GLY A 341 2.81 7.71 1.67
N ARG A 342 2.66 6.40 1.52
CA ARG A 342 3.04 5.65 0.31
C ARG A 342 2.06 5.78 -0.86
N VAL A 343 0.88 6.36 -0.64
CA VAL A 343 -0.21 6.38 -1.62
C VAL A 343 -1.01 7.67 -1.50
N TRP A 344 -1.37 8.23 -2.65
CA TRP A 344 -2.40 9.25 -2.77
C TRP A 344 -3.48 8.83 -3.78
N ILE A 345 -4.74 8.83 -3.35
CA ILE A 345 -5.93 8.63 -4.18
C ILE A 345 -6.70 9.95 -4.19
N GLY A 346 -6.51 10.71 -5.26
CA GLY A 346 -7.12 12.03 -5.45
C GLY A 346 -8.57 11.91 -5.92
N ILE A 347 -9.42 12.79 -5.39
CA ILE A 347 -10.83 12.87 -5.81
C ILE A 347 -11.08 14.13 -6.63
N ASN A 348 -12.26 14.23 -7.25
CA ASN A 348 -12.72 15.42 -8.01
C ASN A 348 -13.10 16.60 -7.11
N LYS A 349 -12.31 16.81 -6.05
CA LYS A 349 -12.32 17.97 -5.18
C LYS A 349 -10.87 18.40 -4.94
N PRO A 350 -10.47 19.59 -5.38
CA PRO A 350 -9.10 20.07 -5.20
C PRO A 350 -8.62 19.93 -3.75
N SER A 351 -7.40 19.44 -3.58
CA SER A 351 -6.74 19.26 -2.27
C SER A 351 -7.25 18.13 -1.36
N TYR A 352 -8.20 17.32 -1.82
CA TYR A 352 -8.76 16.21 -1.03
C TYR A 352 -8.46 14.85 -1.66
N GLY A 353 -8.33 13.85 -0.79
CA GLY A 353 -8.06 12.48 -1.20
C GLY A 353 -8.07 11.51 -0.03
N ILE A 354 -7.89 10.23 -0.38
CA ILE A 354 -7.61 9.13 0.53
C ILE A 354 -6.12 8.83 0.40
N HIS A 355 -5.41 8.71 1.50
CA HIS A 355 -3.95 8.60 1.44
C HIS A 355 -3.37 7.79 2.61
N GLY A 356 -2.10 7.43 2.50
CA GLY A 356 -1.35 6.75 3.56
C GLY A 356 -1.05 7.67 4.75
N SER A 357 -0.05 7.34 5.56
CA SER A 357 0.29 8.14 6.73
C SER A 357 1.78 8.03 7.05
N PRO A 358 2.44 9.13 7.45
CA PRO A 358 3.81 9.06 7.96
C PRO A 358 3.90 8.42 9.35
N ASN A 359 2.76 8.06 9.96
CA ASN A 359 2.70 7.37 11.24
C ASN A 359 1.56 6.34 11.21
N PRO A 360 1.70 5.21 10.48
CA PRO A 360 0.62 4.24 10.28
C PRO A 360 0.05 3.67 11.58
N GLU A 361 0.88 3.39 12.60
CA GLU A 361 0.43 2.84 13.89
C GLU A 361 -0.53 3.75 14.68
N ARG A 362 -0.60 5.03 14.31
CA ARG A 362 -1.43 6.01 15.01
C ARG A 362 -2.78 6.27 14.30
N ILE A 363 -3.10 5.50 13.26
CA ILE A 363 -4.38 5.58 12.56
C ILE A 363 -5.54 5.25 13.50
N SER A 364 -6.60 6.07 13.42
CA SER A 364 -7.75 6.10 14.35
C SER A 364 -7.38 6.41 15.82
N ARG A 365 -6.16 6.87 16.11
CA ARG A 365 -5.69 7.31 17.44
C ARG A 365 -5.34 8.80 17.49
N GLN A 366 -5.60 9.52 16.40
CA GLN A 366 -5.31 10.94 16.21
C GLN A 366 -6.36 11.61 15.32
N ASN A 367 -6.34 12.96 15.34
CA ASN A 367 -7.12 13.80 14.42
C ASN A 367 -6.30 14.15 13.17
N SER A 368 -6.97 14.27 12.00
CA SER A 368 -6.36 14.66 10.72
C SER A 368 -6.61 16.13 10.38
N ALA A 369 -5.85 16.66 9.41
CA ALA A 369 -6.02 18.00 8.86
C ALA A 369 -7.01 18.08 7.67
N GLY A 370 -7.91 17.09 7.51
CA GLY A 370 -9.04 17.14 6.57
C GLY A 370 -9.19 15.92 5.66
N CYS A 371 -8.11 15.20 5.35
CA CYS A 371 -8.14 14.04 4.45
C CYS A 371 -8.39 12.71 5.20
N VAL A 372 -8.74 11.66 4.45
CA VAL A 372 -8.89 10.29 4.95
C VAL A 372 -7.52 9.64 4.99
N ARG A 373 -6.98 9.42 6.20
CA ARG A 373 -5.69 8.77 6.40
C ARG A 373 -5.87 7.30 6.68
N LEU A 374 -5.13 6.46 6.00
CA LEU A 374 -5.04 5.03 6.24
C LEU A 374 -3.62 4.68 6.71
N THR A 375 -3.42 3.45 7.15
CA THR A 375 -2.07 2.90 7.24
C THR A 375 -1.48 2.81 5.82
N ASN A 376 -0.16 2.80 5.68
CA ASN A 376 0.45 2.75 4.35
C ASN A 376 0.09 1.46 3.59
N TRP A 377 0.02 0.32 4.29
CA TRP A 377 -0.39 -0.95 3.68
C TRP A 377 -1.87 -1.01 3.32
N ASP A 378 -2.77 -0.49 4.16
CA ASP A 378 -4.19 -0.40 3.80
C ASP A 378 -4.39 0.51 2.57
N ALA A 379 -3.65 1.63 2.51
CA ALA A 379 -3.67 2.53 1.36
C ALA A 379 -3.12 1.87 0.08
N LEU A 380 -2.07 1.04 0.18
CA LEU A 380 -1.53 0.26 -0.93
C LEU A 380 -2.52 -0.81 -1.42
N GLY A 381 -3.22 -1.50 -0.50
CA GLY A 381 -4.28 -2.45 -0.81
C GLY A 381 -5.44 -1.78 -1.55
N LEU A 382 -5.89 -0.61 -1.07
CA LEU A 382 -6.91 0.16 -1.74
C LEU A 382 -6.43 0.71 -3.09
N TYR A 383 -5.18 1.21 -3.19
CA TYR A 383 -4.58 1.66 -4.44
C TYR A 383 -4.60 0.57 -5.52
N GLY A 384 -4.32 -0.67 -5.13
CA GLY A 384 -4.33 -1.82 -6.05
C GLY A 384 -5.72 -2.13 -6.59
N THR A 385 -6.78 -1.89 -5.81
CA THR A 385 -8.14 -2.37 -6.11
C THR A 385 -9.13 -1.29 -6.52
N ILE A 386 -8.97 -0.05 -6.08
CA ILE A 386 -9.92 1.04 -6.38
C ILE A 386 -9.80 1.49 -7.83
N GLU A 387 -10.91 1.52 -8.54
CA GLU A 387 -10.94 1.93 -9.94
C GLU A 387 -10.95 3.46 -10.12
N GLU A 388 -10.43 3.93 -11.25
CA GLU A 388 -10.62 5.31 -11.66
C GLU A 388 -12.12 5.58 -11.92
N GLY A 389 -12.60 6.73 -11.47
CA GLY A 389 -14.03 7.04 -11.51
C GLY A 389 -14.87 6.39 -10.40
N ALA A 390 -14.29 5.55 -9.54
CA ALA A 390 -14.97 4.98 -8.38
C ALA A 390 -15.63 6.08 -7.52
N LYS A 391 -16.84 5.81 -7.02
CA LYS A 391 -17.61 6.75 -6.21
C LYS A 391 -16.98 6.87 -4.81
N VAL A 392 -16.88 8.09 -4.31
CA VAL A 392 -16.37 8.38 -2.96
C VAL A 392 -17.43 9.16 -2.20
N GLU A 393 -17.92 8.61 -1.10
CA GLU A 393 -18.91 9.26 -0.24
C GLU A 393 -18.32 9.61 1.11
N PHE A 394 -18.62 10.80 1.60
CA PHE A 394 -18.26 11.24 2.95
C PHE A 394 -19.53 11.45 3.78
N LEU A 395 -19.63 10.70 4.89
CA LEU A 395 -20.78 10.68 5.81
C LEU A 395 -20.40 11.14 7.23
#